data_AF-A0A9E7RWA3-F1
#
_entry.id   AF-A0A9E7RWA3-F1
#
_cell.length_a   1.000
_cell.length_b   1.000
_cell.length_c   1.000
_cell.angle_alpha   90.00
_cell.angle_beta   90.00
_cell.angle_gamma   90.00
#
_symmetry.space_group_name_H-M   'P 1'
#
loop_
_entity.id
_entity.type
_entity.pdbx_description
1 polymer ?
#
loop_
_entity_poly.entity_id
_entity_poly.type
_entity_poly.pdbx_seq_one_letter_code
_entity_poly.pdbx_strand_id
1 'polypeptide(L)'
;MVMYGEEFQIAQAISTIITGISLIYMVTAVLKDGRWLKITLAVAALFISSLAGVMREFFLFDTFRTVEWVFIVISGFFFLYATISSNRRLEAEL
;
A
#
# COMPACT_ATOMS: atom_id res chain seq x y z
N MET A 1 -24.18 7.63 1.68
CA MET A 1 -23.96 8.02 3.09
C MET A 1 -22.45 8.12 3.28
N VAL A 2 -21.91 9.33 3.47
CA VAL A 2 -20.49 9.54 3.77
C VAL A 2 -20.27 9.02 5.19
N MET A 3 -19.59 7.87 5.35
CA MET A 3 -19.47 7.17 6.65
C MET A 3 -18.43 7.82 7.58
N TYR A 4 -17.57 8.70 7.08
CA TYR A 4 -16.51 9.35 7.85
C TYR A 4 -16.47 10.85 7.55
N GLY A 5 -16.25 11.70 8.57
CA GLY A 5 -16.25 13.16 8.42
C GLY A 5 -15.12 13.69 7.52
N GLU A 6 -15.16 14.99 7.20
CA GLU A 6 -14.18 15.67 6.32
C GLU A 6 -12.72 15.41 6.71
N GLU A 7 -12.43 15.32 8.01
CA GLU A 7 -11.08 15.02 8.54
C GLU A 7 -10.53 13.68 8.04
N PHE A 8 -11.40 12.65 7.94
CA PHE A 8 -11.00 11.33 7.45
C PHE A 8 -10.70 11.36 5.95
N GLN A 9 -11.50 12.11 5.18
CA GLN A 9 -11.26 12.26 3.74
C GLN A 9 -9.93 12.96 3.47
N ILE A 10 -9.62 14.00 4.25
CA ILE A 10 -8.34 14.71 4.18
C ILE A 10 -7.18 13.77 4.54
N ALA A 11 -7.31 13.00 5.63
CA ALA A 11 -6.31 12.03 6.03
C ALA A 11 -6.06 10.95 4.95
N GLN A 12 -7.13 10.47 4.30
CA GLN A 12 -7.06 9.48 3.24
C GLN A 12 -6.40 10.03 1.96
N ALA A 13 -6.68 11.29 1.61
CA ALA A 13 -6.01 11.98 0.51
C ALA A 13 -4.51 12.18 0.79
N ILE A 14 -4.16 12.66 2.00
CA ILE A 14 -2.76 12.82 2.43
C ILE A 14 -2.02 11.49 2.40
N SER A 15 -2.63 10.44 2.96
CA SER A 15 -2.07 9.08 2.95
C SER A 15 -1.80 8.58 1.52
N THR A 16 -2.74 8.81 0.60
CA THR A 16 -2.59 8.43 -0.81
C THR A 16 -1.42 9.15 -1.48
N ILE A 17 -1.27 10.46 -1.23
CA ILE A 17 -0.15 11.25 -1.78
C ILE A 17 1.19 10.73 -1.25
N ILE A 18 1.32 10.56 0.07
CA ILE A 18 2.56 10.08 0.70
C ILE A 18 2.92 8.68 0.20
N THR A 19 1.94 7.79 0.11
CA THR A 19 2.15 6.42 -0.36
C THR A 19 2.52 6.41 -1.85
N GLY A 20 1.94 7.28 -2.66
CA GLY A 20 2.28 7.45 -4.07
C GLY A 20 3.72 7.94 -4.28
N ILE A 21 4.15 8.97 -3.53
CA ILE A 21 5.55 9.46 -3.58
C ILE A 21 6.52 8.36 -3.15
N SER A 22 6.18 7.65 -2.07
CA SER A 22 6.97 6.52 -1.57
C SER A 22 7.10 5.41 -2.61
N LEU A 23 6.01 5.07 -3.30
CA LEU A 23 6.00 4.07 -4.36
C LEU A 23 6.91 4.47 -5.52
N ILE A 24 6.87 5.73 -5.97
CA ILE A 24 7.76 6.22 -7.04
C ILE A 24 9.23 6.05 -6.66
N TYR A 25 9.59 6.45 -5.44
CA TYR A 25 10.95 6.28 -4.93
C TYR A 25 11.37 4.81 -4.90
N MET A 26 10.52 3.94 -4.38
CA MET A 26 10.80 2.51 -4.25
C MET A 26 10.87 1.79 -5.59
N VAL A 27 10.01 2.13 -6.56
CA VAL A 27 10.10 1.61 -7.93
C VAL A 27 11.43 2.02 -8.56
N THR A 28 11.85 3.27 -8.37
CA THR A 28 13.15 3.74 -8.86
C THR A 28 14.31 2.93 -8.25
N ALA A 29 14.26 2.64 -6.94
CA ALA A 29 15.27 1.83 -6.27
C ALA A 29 15.29 0.37 -6.78
N VAL A 30 14.11 -0.22 -7.02
CA VAL A 30 13.97 -1.57 -7.61
C VAL A 30 14.56 -1.61 -9.02
N LEU A 31 14.27 -0.62 -9.85
CA LEU A 31 14.75 -0.57 -11.24
C LEU A 31 16.27 -0.40 -11.33
N LYS A 32 16.87 0.33 -10.38
CA LYS A 32 18.33 0.55 -10.35
C LYS A 32 19.10 -0.66 -9.80
N ASP A 33 18.69 -1.15 -8.62
CA ASP A 33 19.51 -2.09 -7.86
C ASP A 33 18.85 -3.46 -7.65
N GLY A 34 17.61 -3.67 -8.13
CA GLY A 34 16.82 -4.88 -7.87
C GLY A 34 16.43 -5.06 -6.39
N ARG A 35 16.75 -4.07 -5.55
CA ARG A 35 16.57 -4.12 -4.11
C ARG A 35 15.11 -3.83 -3.75
N TRP A 36 14.63 -4.49 -2.70
CA TRP A 36 13.38 -4.17 -1.99
C TRP A 36 12.08 -4.47 -2.75
N LEU A 37 12.16 -5.22 -3.85
CA LEU A 37 11.00 -5.62 -4.68
C LEU A 37 9.79 -6.06 -3.85
N LYS A 38 10.00 -6.90 -2.83
CA LYS A 38 8.91 -7.42 -1.96
C LYS A 38 8.18 -6.31 -1.21
N ILE A 39 8.93 -5.35 -0.67
CA ILE A 39 8.37 -4.20 0.05
C ILE A 39 7.72 -3.24 -0.95
N THR A 40 8.32 -3.04 -2.12
CA THR A 40 7.75 -2.21 -3.19
C THR A 40 6.40 -2.74 -3.66
N LEU A 41 6.24 -4.06 -3.80
CA LEU A 41 4.95 -4.68 -4.12
C LEU A 41 3.92 -4.48 -3.00
N ALA A 42 4.34 -4.55 -1.73
CA ALA A 42 3.46 -4.27 -0.59
C ALA A 42 2.95 -2.83 -0.62
N VAL A 43 3.84 -1.87 -0.89
CA VAL A 43 3.52 -0.43 -0.98
C VAL A 43 2.68 -0.13 -2.23
N ALA A 44 2.90 -0.84 -3.34
CA ALA A 44 2.05 -0.74 -4.52
C ALA A 44 0.60 -1.17 -4.22
N ALA A 45 0.44 -2.27 -3.49
CA ALA A 45 -0.87 -2.72 -3.04
C ALA A 45 -1.53 -1.72 -2.07
N LEU A 46 -0.77 -1.14 -1.13
CA LEU A 46 -1.30 -0.06 -0.26
C LEU A 46 -1.75 1.15 -1.07
N PHE A 47 -0.99 1.55 -2.09
CA PHE A 47 -1.34 2.70 -2.92
C PHE A 47 -2.63 2.46 -3.70
N ILE A 48 -2.82 1.26 -4.26
CA ILE A 48 -4.07 0.88 -4.93
C ILE A 48 -5.23 0.90 -3.92
N SER A 49 -5.02 0.39 -2.71
CA SER A 49 -6.03 0.45 -1.66
C SER A 49 -6.39 1.89 -1.27
N SER A 50 -5.39 2.77 -1.11
CA SER A 50 -5.63 4.15 -0.71
C SER A 50 -6.34 4.93 -1.82
N LEU A 51 -5.97 4.70 -3.09
CA LEU A 51 -6.70 5.22 -4.25
C LEU A 51 -8.16 4.74 -4.26
N ALA A 52 -8.40 3.45 -4.05
CA ALA A 52 -9.76 2.90 -3.99
C ALA A 52 -10.56 3.54 -2.84
N GLY A 53 -9.95 3.77 -1.68
CA GLY A 53 -10.58 4.46 -0.57
C GLY A 53 -10.92 5.93 -0.88
N VAL A 54 -10.02 6.66 -1.55
CA VAL A 54 -10.32 8.01 -2.06
C VAL A 54 -11.47 7.97 -3.08
N MET A 55 -11.45 7.04 -4.03
CA MET A 55 -12.50 6.89 -5.04
C MET A 55 -13.86 6.51 -4.41
N ARG A 56 -13.87 5.74 -3.32
CA ARG A 56 -15.08 5.40 -2.56
C ARG A 56 -15.77 6.64 -1.97
N GLU A 57 -15.01 7.66 -1.59
CA GLU A 57 -15.57 8.91 -1.06
C GLU A 57 -16.23 9.75 -2.17
N PHE A 58 -15.65 9.74 -3.37
CA PHE A 58 -16.21 10.46 -4.52
C PHE A 58 -17.32 9.69 -5.25
N PHE A 59 -17.24 8.37 -5.27
CA PHE A 59 -18.16 7.48 -5.96
C PHE A 59 -18.73 6.48 -4.96
N LEU A 60 -20.05 6.55 -4.72
CA LEU A 60 -20.80 5.71 -3.77
C LEU A 60 -20.91 4.22 -4.18
N PHE A 61 -19.94 3.68 -4.92
CA PHE A 61 -19.92 2.28 -5.34
C PHE A 61 -19.29 1.40 -4.27
N ASP A 62 -20.03 0.38 -3.81
CA ASP A 62 -19.51 -0.65 -2.90
C ASP A 62 -18.31 -1.42 -3.49
N THR A 63 -18.14 -1.42 -4.80
CA THR A 63 -16.98 -2.00 -5.49
C THR A 63 -15.65 -1.43 -4.99
N PHE A 64 -15.58 -0.11 -4.76
CA PHE A 64 -14.33 0.52 -4.27
C PHE A 64 -14.00 0.09 -2.85
N ARG A 65 -15.00 -0.18 -2.02
CA ARG A 65 -14.81 -0.76 -0.70
C ARG A 65 -14.22 -2.16 -0.82
N THR A 66 -14.75 -3.03 -1.68
CA THR A 66 -14.17 -4.37 -1.86
C THR A 66 -12.73 -4.30 -2.35
N VAL A 67 -12.43 -3.41 -3.31
CA VAL A 67 -11.07 -3.21 -3.82
C VAL A 67 -10.12 -2.73 -2.72
N GLU A 68 -10.50 -1.70 -1.97
CA GLU A 68 -9.74 -1.18 -0.82
C GLU A 68 -9.35 -2.33 0.13
N TRP A 69 -10.33 -3.10 0.58
CA TRP A 69 -10.09 -4.20 1.53
C TRP A 69 -9.21 -5.31 0.96
N VAL A 70 -9.45 -5.73 -0.28
CA VAL A 70 -8.65 -6.78 -0.94
C VAL A 70 -7.19 -6.36 -1.04
N PHE A 71 -6.92 -5.13 -1.45
CA PHE A 71 -5.55 -4.65 -1.63
C PHE A 71 -4.83 -4.38 -0.29
N ILE A 72 -5.55 -3.95 0.75
CA ILE A 72 -4.99 -3.90 2.12
C ILE A 72 -4.55 -5.29 2.59
N VAL A 73 -5.37 -6.32 2.39
CA VAL A 73 -5.05 -7.69 2.80
C VAL A 73 -3.87 -8.23 2.00
N ILE A 74 -3.85 -8.03 0.68
CA ILE A 74 -2.73 -8.40 -0.19
C ILE A 74 -1.44 -7.71 0.28
N SER A 75 -1.51 -6.41 0.61
CA SER A 75 -0.36 -5.69 1.13
C SER A 75 0.17 -6.31 2.44
N GLY A 76 -0.72 -6.64 3.37
CA GLY A 76 -0.36 -7.34 4.61
C GLY A 76 0.40 -8.65 4.36
N PHE A 77 -0.03 -9.45 3.39
CA PHE A 77 0.69 -10.66 3.00
C PHE A 77 2.08 -10.37 2.44
N PHE A 78 2.24 -9.33 1.60
CA PHE A 78 3.55 -8.94 1.09
C PHE A 78 4.49 -8.43 2.19
N PHE A 79 3.99 -7.63 3.14
CA PHE A 79 4.79 -7.19 4.28
C PHE A 79 5.22 -8.37 5.15
N LEU A 80 4.30 -9.29 5.48
CA LEU A 80 4.62 -10.48 6.24
C LEU A 80 5.68 -11.33 5.54
N TYR A 81 5.52 -11.55 4.24
CA TYR A 81 6.48 -12.29 3.43
C TYR A 81 7.85 -11.60 3.37
N ALA A 82 7.88 -10.27 3.25
CA ALA A 82 9.11 -9.49 3.28
C ALA A 82 9.84 -9.64 4.62
N THR A 83 9.10 -9.56 5.74
CA THR A 83 9.64 -9.73 7.09
C THR A 83 10.24 -11.12 7.30
N ILE A 84 9.49 -12.19 6.97
CA ILE A 84 9.98 -13.57 7.10
C ILE A 84 11.22 -13.78 6.23
N SER A 85 11.20 -13.27 5.00
CA SER A 85 12.36 -13.38 4.10
C SER A 85 13.58 -12.61 4.59
N SER A 86 13.39 -11.48 5.27
CA SER A 86 14.48 -10.71 5.85
C SER A 86 15.07 -11.41 7.07
N ASN A 87 14.21 -11.97 7.94
CA ASN A 87 14.64 -12.71 9.11
C ASN A 87 15.48 -13.94 8.76
N ARG A 88 15.03 -14.73 7.77
CA ARG A 88 15.80 -15.89 7.27
C ARG A 88 17.16 -15.54 6.68
N ARG A 89 17.30 -14.33 6.10
CA ARG A 89 18.60 -13.85 5.59
C ARG A 89 19.53 -13.46 6.73
N LEU A 90 19.01 -12.76 7.73
CA LEU A 90 19.76 -12.41 8.94
C LEU A 90 20.26 -13.65 9.70
N GLU A 91 19.41 -14.67 9.84
CA GLU A 91 19.81 -15.96 10.45
C GLU A 91 20.86 -16.73 9.64
N ALA A 92 20.95 -16.53 8.32
CA ALA A 92 21.95 -17.17 7.47
C ALA A 92 23.29 -16.43 7.43
N GLU A 93 23.33 -15.18 7.91
CA GLU A 93 24.53 -14.33 7.99
C GLU A 93 25.18 -14.34 9.39
N LEU A 94 24.53 -14.97 10.38
CA LEU A 94 25.02 -15.21 11.75
C LEU A 94 25.68 -16.58 11.88
#